data_AF-A0A4Y2I6Y2-F1
#
_entry.id   AF-A0A4Y2I6Y2-F1
#
_cell.length_a   1.000
_cell.length_b   1.000
_cell.length_c   1.000
_cell.angle_alpha   90.00
_cell.angle_beta   90.00
_cell.angle_gamma   90.00
#
_symmetry.space_group_name_H-M   'P 1'
#
loop_
_entity.id
_entity.type
_entity.pdbx_description
1 polymer ?
#
loop_
_entity_poly.entity_id
_entity_poly.type
_entity_poly.pdbx_seq_one_letter_code
_entity_poly.pdbx_strand_id
1 'polypeptide(L)'
;MIHVLMRGCPDGAIGRGHPSGWVQNNLFTEWLVHFIEKTCPTEQRTVLLILDGHSSLIRNPNVIDLARENHVTIISLPPHSTHKLEPLNRTFMGL
;
A
#
# COMPACT_ATOMS: atom_id res chain seq x y z
N MET A 1 16.32 -9.67 10.84
CA MET A 1 15.87 -9.96 9.45
C MET A 1 15.67 -8.67 8.65
N ILE A 2 14.78 -7.76 9.06
CA ILE A 2 14.51 -6.48 8.36
C ILE A 2 15.79 -5.66 8.13
N HIS A 3 16.66 -5.51 9.13
CA HIS A 3 17.92 -4.78 8.98
C HIS A 3 18.86 -5.33 7.89
N VAL A 4 18.79 -6.63 7.59
CA VAL A 4 19.58 -7.23 6.50
C VAL A 4 18.95 -6.88 5.15
N LEU A 5 17.61 -6.91 5.07
CA LEU A 5 16.85 -6.55 3.87
C LEU A 5 16.97 -5.06 3.52
N MET A 6 17.21 -4.20 4.52
CA MET A 6 17.36 -2.76 4.33
C MET A 6 18.77 -2.31 3.91
N ARG A 7 19.71 -3.24 3.71
CA ARG A 7 21.08 -2.88 3.29
C ARG A 7 21.08 -2.33 1.87
N GLY A 8 21.64 -1.14 1.70
CA GLY A 8 21.74 -0.47 0.39
C GLY A 8 20.44 0.21 -0.06
N CYS A 9 19.42 0.30 0.80
CA CYS A 9 18.22 1.07 0.50
C CYS A 9 18.53 2.58 0.40
N PRO A 10 17.77 3.32 -0.43
CA PRO A 10 17.91 4.76 -0.55
C PRO A 10 17.54 5.46 0.76
N ASP A 11 18.05 6.69 0.93
CA ASP A 11 17.80 7.48 2.12
C ASP A 11 16.30 7.74 2.33
N GLY A 12 15.87 7.56 3.58
CA GLY A 12 14.47 7.68 3.97
C GLY A 12 13.60 6.46 3.68
N ALA A 13 14.16 5.36 3.16
CA ALA A 13 13.41 4.10 3.05
C ALA A 13 13.05 3.54 4.44
N ILE A 14 11.85 2.96 4.55
CA ILE A 14 11.40 2.31 5.79
C ILE A 14 11.28 0.79 5.59
N GLY A 15 11.64 0.04 6.63
CA GLY A 15 11.48 -1.42 6.69
C GLY A 15 10.61 -1.82 7.86
N ARG A 16 9.56 -2.59 7.60
CA ARG A 16 8.63 -3.14 8.60
C ARG A 16 8.29 -4.58 8.26
N GLY A 17 8.02 -5.38 9.30
CA GLY A 17 7.66 -6.78 9.13
C GLY A 17 7.09 -7.35 10.41
N HIS A 18 6.04 -8.15 10.29
CA HIS A 18 5.40 -8.84 11.40
C HIS A 18 5.89 -10.30 11.48
N PRO A 19 6.11 -10.87 12.68
CA PRO A 19 6.56 -12.26 12.82
C PRO A 19 5.65 -13.31 12.16
N SER A 20 4.35 -13.01 11.98
CA SER A 20 3.42 -13.93 11.28
C SER A 20 3.62 -14.00 9.77
N GLY A 21 4.42 -13.11 9.18
CA GLY A 21 4.58 -12.98 7.74
C GLY A 21 3.44 -12.21 7.04
N TRP A 22 2.37 -11.87 7.75
CA TRP A 22 1.22 -11.13 7.19
C TRP A 22 1.24 -9.66 7.58
N VAL A 23 0.88 -8.79 6.63
CA VAL A 23 0.70 -7.35 6.89
C VAL A 23 -0.41 -7.16 7.93
N GLN A 24 -0.08 -6.43 8.99
CA GLN A 24 -1.04 -6.02 10.02
C GLN A 24 -1.54 -4.61 9.75
N ASN A 25 -2.71 -4.26 10.27
CA ASN A 25 -3.34 -2.96 10.02
C ASN A 25 -2.43 -1.78 10.42
N ASN A 26 -1.75 -1.86 11.56
CA ASN A 26 -0.81 -0.83 12.01
C ASN A 26 0.37 -0.65 11.04
N LEU A 27 0.95 -1.76 10.56
CA LEU A 27 2.05 -1.71 9.60
C LEU A 27 1.62 -1.11 8.26
N PHE A 28 0.40 -1.42 7.81
CA PHE A 28 -0.16 -0.81 6.61
C PHE A 28 -0.42 0.69 6.79
N THR A 29 -0.92 1.10 7.96
CA THR A 29 -1.10 2.53 8.27
C THR A 29 0.23 3.28 8.28
N GLU A 30 1.28 2.74 8.92
CA GLU A 30 2.63 3.32 8.88
C GLU A 30 3.16 3.44 7.45
N TRP A 31 2.94 2.41 6.63
CA TRP A 31 3.30 2.44 5.21
C TRP A 31 2.51 3.50 4.44
N LEU A 32 1.21 3.66 4.68
CA LEU A 32 0.39 4.66 3.99
C LEU A 32 0.82 6.10 4.33
N VAL A 33 1.15 6.37 5.59
CA VAL A 33 1.71 7.67 6.00
C VAL A 33 2.99 7.97 5.20
N HIS A 34 3.91 7.00 5.17
CA HIS A 34 5.14 7.14 4.39
C HIS A 34 4.88 7.31 2.89
N PHE A 35 3.91 6.57 2.34
CA PHE A 35 3.52 6.68 0.93
C PHE A 35 2.99 8.08 0.60
N ILE A 36 2.15 8.67 1.45
CA ILE A 36 1.66 10.03 1.31
C ILE A 36 2.81 11.04 1.35
N GLU A 37 3.74 10.91 2.31
CA GLU A 37 4.92 11.77 2.42
C GLU A 37 5.82 11.73 1.18
N LYS A 38 5.87 10.60 0.46
CA LYS A 38 6.71 10.46 -0.74
C LYS A 38 5.99 10.84 -2.03
N THR A 39 4.67 10.69 -2.08
CA THR A 39 3.88 11.01 -3.27
C THR A 39 3.35 12.44 -3.27
N CYS A 40 3.30 13.09 -2.10
CA CYS A 40 2.80 14.45 -1.86
C CYS A 40 1.54 14.78 -2.68
N PRO A 41 0.44 14.02 -2.52
CA PRO A 41 -0.77 14.25 -3.29
C PRO A 41 -1.37 15.62 -2.95
N THR A 42 -2.00 16.25 -3.93
CA THR A 42 -2.76 17.50 -3.75
C THR A 42 -4.12 17.39 -4.40
N GLU A 43 -5.00 18.36 -4.15
CA GLU A 43 -6.31 18.42 -4.80
C GLU A 43 -6.21 18.41 -6.34
N GLN A 44 -5.21 19.08 -6.91
CA GLN A 44 -4.97 19.12 -8.36
C GLN A 44 -4.22 17.89 -8.88
N ARG A 45 -3.51 17.17 -7.99
CA ARG A 45 -2.70 15.99 -8.31
C ARG A 45 -3.00 14.87 -7.32
N THR A 46 -4.18 14.29 -7.45
CA THR A 46 -4.61 13.17 -6.62
C THR A 46 -3.82 11.90 -6.98
N VAL A 47 -3.78 10.96 -6.03
CA VAL A 47 -3.14 9.65 -6.23
C VAL A 47 -4.20 8.56 -6.18
N LEU A 48 -4.13 7.63 -7.14
CA LEU A 48 -4.95 6.43 -7.13
C LEU A 48 -4.13 5.24 -6.61
N LEU A 49 -4.57 4.68 -5.48
CA LEU A 49 -4.02 3.46 -4.91
C LEU A 49 -4.95 2.28 -5.23
N ILE A 50 -4.45 1.32 -6.00
CA ILE A 50 -5.17 0.10 -6.35
C ILE A 50 -4.67 -1.03 -5.46
N LEU A 51 -5.59 -1.69 -4.76
CA LEU A 51 -5.31 -2.83 -3.89
C LEU A 51 -5.96 -4.09 -4.44
N ASP A 52 -5.29 -5.23 -4.26
CA ASP A 52 -5.93 -6.52 -4.46
C ASP A 52 -7.06 -6.70 -3.41
N GLY A 53 -8.12 -7.41 -3.77
CA GLY A 53 -9.37 -7.47 -3.00
C GLY A 53 -9.31 -8.09 -1.60
N HIS A 54 -8.11 -8.25 -1.02
CA HIS A 54 -7.92 -8.83 0.30
C HIS A 54 -8.35 -7.84 1.38
N SER A 55 -9.64 -7.93 1.71
CA SER A 55 -10.41 -6.93 2.47
C SER A 55 -9.93 -6.61 3.89
N SER A 56 -8.94 -7.29 4.47
CA SER A 56 -8.54 -7.07 5.87
C SER A 56 -7.93 -5.68 6.10
N LEU A 57 -7.16 -5.16 5.15
CA LEU A 57 -6.47 -3.87 5.28
C LEU A 57 -7.42 -2.67 5.08
N ILE A 58 -8.40 -2.83 4.19
CA ILE A 58 -9.35 -1.77 3.80
C ILE A 58 -10.49 -1.64 4.82
N ARG A 59 -10.71 -2.65 5.70
CA ARG A 59 -11.70 -2.58 6.78
C ARG A 59 -11.33 -1.63 7.91
N ASN A 60 -10.14 -1.01 7.90
CA ASN A 60 -9.73 -0.03 8.90
C ASN A 60 -10.21 1.38 8.51
N PRO A 61 -11.17 1.98 9.22
CA PRO A 61 -11.69 3.31 8.90
C PRO A 61 -10.59 4.37 8.92
N ASN A 62 -9.62 4.28 9.84
CA ASN A 62 -8.53 5.25 9.95
C ASN A 62 -7.68 5.33 8.68
N VAL A 63 -7.54 4.22 7.94
CA VAL A 63 -6.81 4.18 6.67
C VAL A 63 -7.60 4.90 5.58
N ILE A 64 -8.92 4.71 5.55
CA ILE A 64 -9.80 5.34 4.56
C ILE A 64 -9.84 6.86 4.80
N ASP A 65 -9.97 7.28 6.05
CA ASP A 65 -10.03 8.70 6.42
C ASP A 65 -8.69 9.37 6.11
N LEU A 66 -7.57 8.78 6.52
CA LEU A 66 -6.23 9.29 6.21
C LEU A 66 -6.01 9.42 4.70
N ALA A 67 -6.41 8.42 3.91
CA ALA A 67 -6.28 8.46 2.46
C ALA A 67 -7.12 9.59 1.84
N ARG A 68 -8.38 9.71 2.27
CA ARG A 68 -9.29 10.75 1.76
C ARG A 68 -8.81 12.16 2.10
N GLU A 69 -8.35 12.38 3.33
CA GLU A 69 -7.81 13.66 3.80
C GLU A 69 -6.56 14.09 3.02
N ASN A 70 -5.78 13.11 2.53
CA ASN A 70 -4.54 13.35 1.79
C ASN A 70 -4.69 13.13 0.28
N HIS A 71 -5.90 13.27 -0.27
CA HIS A 71 -6.17 13.17 -1.71
C HIS A 71 -5.71 11.85 -2.37
N VAL A 72 -5.71 10.77 -1.60
CA VAL A 72 -5.47 9.40 -2.08
C VAL A 72 -6.82 8.68 -2.24
N THR A 73 -7.15 8.31 -3.47
CA THR A 73 -8.31 7.47 -3.76
C THR A 73 -7.90 6.01 -3.71
N ILE A 74 -8.59 5.18 -2.92
CA ILE A 74 -8.33 3.74 -2.83
C ILE A 74 -9.38 2.98 -3.64
N ILE A 75 -8.94 2.11 -4.55
CA ILE A 75 -9.80 1.15 -5.26
C ILE A 75 -9.38 -0.26 -4.86
N SER A 76 -10.32 -1.02 -4.31
CA SER A 76 -10.17 -2.46 -4.08
C SER A 76 -10.69 -3.22 -5.29
N LEU A 77 -9.86 -4.08 -5.88
CA LEU A 77 -10.32 -4.99 -6.93
C LEU A 77 -11.26 -6.06 -6.34
N PRO A 78 -12.27 -6.52 -7.09
CA PRO A 78 -13.12 -7.61 -6.63
C PRO A 78 -12.30 -8.90 -6.43
N PRO A 79 -12.68 -9.75 -5.46
CA PRO A 79 -12.01 -11.02 -5.23
C PRO A 79 -11.98 -11.85 -6.51
N HIS A 80 -10.89 -12.61 -6.68
CA HIS A 80 -10.64 -13.44 -7.87
C HIS A 80 -10.57 -12.68 -9.20
N SER A 81 -10.40 -11.35 -9.21
CA SER A 81 -10.19 -10.58 -10.46
C SER A 81 -8.75 -10.10 -10.64
N THR A 82 -7.89 -10.35 -9.66
CA THR A 82 -6.47 -9.98 -9.63
C THR A 82 -5.72 -10.47 -10.88
N HIS A 83 -5.91 -11.74 -11.26
CA HIS A 83 -5.32 -12.37 -12.45
C HIS A 83 -5.77 -11.77 -13.79
N LYS A 84 -6.75 -10.86 -13.80
CA LYS A 84 -7.22 -10.16 -15.01
C LYS A 84 -6.96 -8.66 -14.95
N LEU A 85 -7.09 -8.06 -13.78
CA LEU A 85 -7.19 -6.62 -13.60
C LEU A 85 -6.00 -6.00 -12.87
N GLU A 86 -5.17 -6.79 -12.17
CA GLU A 86 -4.02 -6.23 -11.46
C GLU A 86 -2.82 -6.08 -12.41
N PRO A 87 -2.41 -4.84 -12.74
CA PRO A 87 -1.30 -4.62 -13.66
C PRO A 87 0.02 -5.16 -13.11
N LEU A 88 0.20 -5.12 -11.78
CA LEU A 88 1.37 -5.66 -11.09
C LEU A 88 1.50 -7.17 -11.35
N ASN A 89 0.42 -7.94 -11.14
CA ASN A 89 0.42 -9.38 -11.35
C ASN A 89 0.70 -9.73 -12.82
N ARG A 90 0.03 -9.04 -13.75
CA ARG A 90 0.06 -9.39 -15.18
C ARG A 90 1.28 -8.91 -15.94
N THR A 91 1.77 -7.71 -15.62
CA THR A 91 2.82 -7.06 -16.40
C THR A 91 4.18 -7.21 -15.76
N PHE A 92 4.25 -7.06 -14.43
CA PHE A 92 5.51 -7.04 -13.71
C PHE A 92 5.88 -8.40 -13.15
N MET A 93 4.95 -9.08 -12.47
CA MET A 93 5.21 -10.40 -11.89
C MET A 93 5.06 -11.54 -12.90
N GLY A 94 4.33 -11.33 -14.01
CA GLY A 94 4.16 -12.31 -15.07
C GLY A 94 3.33 -13.54 -14.66
N LEU A 95 2.46 -13.38 -13.66
CA LEU A 95 1.59 -14.41 -13.09
C LEU A 95 0.23 -14.49 -13.81
#